data_AF-A0A353LTJ4-F1
#
_entry.id   AF-A0A353LTJ4-F1
#
_cell.length_a   1.000
_cell.length_b   1.000
_cell.length_c   1.000
_cell.angle_alpha   90.00
_cell.angle_beta   90.00
_cell.angle_gamma   90.00
#
_symmetry.space_group_name_H-M   'P 1'
#
loop_
_entity.id
_entity.type
_entity.pdbx_description
1 polymer ?
#
loop_
_entity_poly.entity_id
_entity_poly.type
_entity_poly.pdbx_seq_one_letter_code
_entity_poly.pdbx_strand_id
1 'polypeptide(L)'
;MNEDRRRLPARGDIAAVHLRGKVAAERFVAGRGFHVSVGWVPLLRAPDAAAPIDTELLFGETFHAYEVRNGWAWGQAESDGYVGYVREDALMAPA
;
A
#
# COMPACT_ATOMS: atom_id res chain seq x y z
N MET A 1 4.06 21.89 6.64
CA MET A 1 4.34 20.51 7.10
C MET A 1 4.25 19.64 5.86
N ASN A 2 5.40 19.19 5.34
CA ASN A 2 5.45 18.47 4.06
C ASN A 2 5.15 16.99 4.34
N GLU A 3 3.90 16.57 4.15
CA GLU A 3 3.50 15.19 4.37
C GLU A 3 4.08 14.32 3.24
N ASP A 4 5.16 13.57 3.52
CA ASP A 4 5.76 12.67 2.54
C ASP A 4 4.73 11.61 2.14
N ARG A 5 4.28 11.67 0.88
CA ARG A 5 3.28 10.75 0.31
C ARG A 5 3.72 9.30 0.36
N ARG A 6 5.03 9.03 0.44
CA ARG A 6 5.57 7.68 0.58
C ARG A 6 5.38 7.12 1.97
N ARG A 7 4.97 7.92 2.96
CA ARG A 7 4.73 7.49 4.34
C ARG A 7 3.31 7.74 4.83
N LEU A 8 2.55 8.57 4.11
CA LEU A 8 1.18 8.90 4.43
C LEU A 8 0.22 8.05 3.57
N PRO A 9 -0.52 7.07 4.14
CA PRO A 9 -1.50 6.28 3.40
C PRO A 9 -2.77 7.08 3.12
N ALA A 10 -2.64 8.13 2.32
CA ALA A 10 -3.72 9.00 1.87
C ALA A 10 -3.48 9.45 0.42
N ARG A 11 -4.52 9.32 -0.39
CA ARG A 11 -4.68 9.93 -1.72
C ARG A 11 -6.09 10.57 -1.77
N GLY A 12 -6.34 11.47 -2.72
CA GLY A 12 -7.55 12.32 -2.69
C GLY A 12 -8.87 11.57 -2.49
N ASP A 13 -9.02 10.39 -3.08
CA ASP A 13 -10.23 9.57 -2.98
C ASP A 13 -10.24 8.61 -1.77
N ILE A 14 -9.10 8.26 -1.18
CA ILE A 14 -9.02 7.23 -0.12
C ILE A 14 -7.88 7.49 0.86
N ALA A 15 -8.16 7.33 2.16
CA ALA A 15 -7.16 7.34 3.21
C ALA A 15 -7.35 6.20 4.21
N ALA A 16 -6.27 5.84 4.92
CA ALA A 16 -6.35 4.91 6.04
C ALA A 16 -7.25 5.46 7.16
N VAL A 17 -8.07 4.60 7.77
CA VAL A 17 -9.09 5.02 8.75
C VAL A 17 -8.52 5.77 9.96
N HIS A 18 -7.29 5.45 10.38
CA HIS A 18 -6.61 6.10 11.49
C HIS A 18 -6.17 7.56 11.18
N LEU A 19 -6.32 8.00 9.92
CA LEU A 19 -6.08 9.38 9.49
C LEU A 19 -7.36 10.23 9.47
N ARG A 20 -8.53 9.68 9.83
CA ARG A 20 -9.77 10.43 9.88
C ARG A 20 -9.65 11.66 10.79
N GLY A 21 -10.03 12.82 10.26
CA GLY A 21 -9.90 14.11 10.96
C GLY A 21 -8.50 14.72 10.92
N LYS A 22 -7.50 14.03 10.36
CA LYS A 22 -6.13 14.54 10.16
C LYS A 22 -5.87 14.95 8.71
N VAL A 23 -6.49 14.25 7.76
CA VAL A 23 -6.35 14.50 6.31
C VAL A 23 -7.73 14.63 5.65
N ALA A 24 -7.77 15.25 4.48
CA ALA A 24 -8.96 15.25 3.62
C ALA A 24 -8.91 14.07 2.64
N ALA A 25 -9.98 13.28 2.60
CA ALA A 25 -10.17 12.19 1.63
C ALA A 25 -11.67 11.92 1.47
N GLU A 26 -12.10 11.45 0.30
CA GLU A 26 -13.52 11.13 0.04
C GLU A 26 -14.02 9.96 0.91
N ARG A 27 -13.17 8.96 1.14
CA ARG A 27 -13.46 7.82 2.03
C ARG A 27 -12.27 7.43 2.88
N PHE A 28 -12.57 6.81 4.01
CA PHE A 28 -11.61 6.28 4.96
C PHE A 28 -11.84 4.78 5.14
N VAL A 29 -10.81 3.97 4.98
CA VAL A 29 -10.92 2.51 5.00
C VAL A 29 -9.97 1.87 6.01
N ALA A 30 -10.40 0.77 6.61
CA ALA A 30 -9.48 -0.08 7.37
C ALA A 30 -8.57 -0.83 6.40
N GLY A 31 -7.27 -0.86 6.68
CA GLY A 31 -6.33 -1.69 5.92
C GLY A 31 -6.61 -3.16 6.19
N ARG A 32 -6.55 -3.98 5.14
CA ARG A 32 -6.56 -5.44 5.26
C ARG A 32 -5.14 -5.94 5.12
N GLY A 33 -4.67 -6.69 6.11
CA GLY A 33 -3.35 -7.33 6.08
C GLY A 33 -3.29 -8.48 5.07
N PHE A 34 -2.20 -8.53 4.33
CA PHE A 34 -1.81 -9.61 3.43
C PHE A 34 -0.33 -9.94 3.64
N HIS A 35 0.09 -11.15 3.28
CA HIS A 35 1.51 -11.51 3.22
C HIS A 35 1.98 -11.54 1.77
N VAL A 36 3.23 -11.16 1.53
CA VAL A 36 3.90 -11.36 0.24
C VAL A 36 4.12 -12.86 0.01
N SER A 37 3.62 -13.39 -1.11
CA SER A 37 3.67 -14.82 -1.46
C SER A 37 4.81 -15.20 -2.41
N VAL A 38 5.50 -14.20 -2.96
CA VAL A 38 6.64 -14.36 -3.88
C VAL A 38 7.95 -14.02 -3.19
N GLY A 39 9.10 -14.37 -3.78
CA GLY A 39 10.41 -14.10 -3.19
C GLY A 39 10.62 -12.63 -2.82
N TRP A 40 10.16 -11.72 -3.70
CA TRP A 40 10.10 -10.29 -3.47
C TRP A 40 9.10 -9.64 -4.44
N VAL A 41 8.61 -8.44 -4.11
CA VAL A 41 7.75 -7.62 -4.96
C VAL A 41 8.13 -6.13 -4.84
N PRO A 42 8.21 -5.37 -5.95
CA PRO A 42 8.48 -3.94 -5.87
C PRO A 42 7.27 -3.19 -5.31
N LEU A 43 7.52 -2.21 -4.44
CA LEU A 43 6.54 -1.20 -4.05
C LEU A 43 6.69 0.02 -4.96
N LEU A 44 5.74 0.16 -5.87
CA LEU A 44 5.76 1.14 -6.95
C LEU A 44 5.00 2.41 -6.58
N ARG A 45 5.42 3.56 -7.13
CA ARG A 45 4.76 4.86 -6.88
C ARG A 45 3.40 5.01 -7.58
N ALA A 46 3.15 4.24 -8.61
CA ALA A 46 1.91 4.22 -9.39
C ALA A 46 1.55 2.79 -9.79
N PRO A 47 0.27 2.49 -10.14
CA PRO A 47 -0.16 1.18 -10.60
C PRO A 47 0.27 0.91 -12.06
N ASP A 48 1.57 0.99 -12.31
CA ASP A 48 2.23 0.80 -13.59
C ASP A 48 3.56 0.06 -13.35
N ALA A 49 3.81 -1.00 -14.12
CA ALA A 49 5.02 -1.80 -14.00
C ALA A 49 6.30 -1.02 -14.34
N ALA A 50 6.20 0.09 -15.07
CA ALA A 50 7.32 0.99 -15.37
C ALA A 50 7.47 2.14 -14.36
N ALA A 51 6.62 2.22 -13.33
CA ALA A 51 6.70 3.27 -12.33
C ALA A 51 7.99 3.18 -11.50
N PRO A 52 8.47 4.29 -10.91
CA PRO A 52 9.57 4.25 -9.97
C PRO A 52 9.28 3.33 -8.78
N ILE A 53 10.28 2.54 -8.40
CA ILE A 53 10.30 1.72 -7.19
C ILE A 53 10.75 2.61 -6.03
N ASP A 54 9.95 2.66 -4.96
CA ASP A 54 10.32 3.38 -3.74
C ASP A 54 11.00 2.45 -2.70
N THR A 55 10.60 1.18 -2.65
CA THR A 55 11.21 0.09 -1.85
C THR A 55 10.76 -1.27 -2.41
N GLU A 56 11.17 -2.37 -1.79
CA GLU A 56 10.75 -3.74 -2.12
C GLU A 56 10.22 -4.42 -0.85
N LEU A 57 9.21 -5.28 -0.99
CA LEU A 57 8.80 -6.19 0.07
C LEU A 57 9.29 -7.60 -0.24
N LEU A 58 9.68 -8.33 0.80
CA LEU A 58 10.19 -9.69 0.74
C LEU A 58 9.11 -10.71 1.12
N PHE A 59 9.35 -11.97 0.75
CA PHE A 59 8.47 -13.09 1.10
C PHE A 59 8.09 -13.09 2.60
N GLY A 60 6.79 -13.19 2.86
CA GLY A 60 6.23 -13.23 4.21
C GLY A 60 6.03 -11.87 4.89
N GLU A 61 6.54 -10.76 4.34
CA GLU A 61 6.27 -9.44 4.91
C GLU A 61 4.79 -9.05 4.80
N THR A 62 4.31 -8.29 5.78
CA THR A 62 2.93 -7.82 5.85
C THR A 62 2.74 -6.54 5.03
N PHE A 63 1.72 -6.55 4.18
CA PHE A 63 1.23 -5.38 3.44
C PHE A 63 -0.22 -5.08 3.82
N HIS A 64 -0.49 -3.86 4.30
CA HIS A 64 -1.83 -3.39 4.63
C HIS A 64 -2.46 -2.74 3.39
N ALA A 65 -3.26 -3.51 2.64
CA ALA A 65 -3.94 -2.99 1.46
C ALA A 65 -5.21 -2.20 1.85
N TYR A 66 -5.35 -1.01 1.29
CA TYR A 66 -6.52 -0.14 1.43
C TYR A 66 -7.44 -0.19 0.20
N GLU A 67 -6.87 -0.52 -0.96
CA GLU A 67 -7.62 -0.77 -2.19
C GLU A 67 -6.97 -1.89 -2.99
N VAL A 68 -7.80 -2.75 -3.56
CA VAL A 68 -7.41 -3.70 -4.59
C VAL A 68 -8.26 -3.44 -5.82
N ARG A 69 -7.63 -3.10 -6.95
CA ARG A 69 -8.33 -2.74 -8.19
C ARG A 69 -7.42 -2.95 -9.40
N ASN A 70 -7.97 -3.54 -10.46
CA ASN A 70 -7.28 -3.75 -11.73
C ASN A 70 -5.92 -4.47 -11.60
N GLY A 71 -5.82 -5.48 -10.72
CA GLY A 71 -4.60 -6.26 -10.50
C GLY A 71 -3.53 -5.57 -9.66
N TRP A 72 -3.88 -4.46 -9.00
CA TRP A 72 -2.99 -3.70 -8.12
C TRP A 72 -3.59 -3.56 -6.73
N ALA A 73 -2.74 -3.71 -5.72
CA ALA A 73 -3.07 -3.36 -4.35
C ALA A 73 -2.35 -2.06 -3.97
N TRP A 74 -3.10 -1.04 -3.56
CA TRP A 74 -2.56 0.17 -2.94
C TRP A 74 -2.62 0.05 -1.43
N GLY A 75 -1.50 0.28 -0.76
CA GLY A 75 -1.37 -0.04 0.64
C GLY A 75 -0.08 0.45 1.26
N GLN A 76 0.20 -0.06 2.46
CA GLN A 76 1.38 0.30 3.26
C GLN A 76 2.13 -0.95 3.72
N ALA A 77 3.44 -0.96 3.51
CA ALA A 77 4.34 -1.95 4.09
C ALA A 77 4.40 -1.79 5.61
N GLU A 78 4.22 -2.89 6.35
CA GLU A 78 4.25 -2.86 7.82
C GLU A 78 5.67 -2.63 8.35
N SER A 79 6.69 -3.15 7.67
CA SER A 79 8.07 -3.17 8.15
C SER A 79 8.74 -1.80 8.15
N ASP A 80 8.57 -1.00 7.10
CA ASP A 80 9.23 0.29 6.94
C ASP A 80 8.26 1.48 6.79
N GLY A 81 6.95 1.20 6.75
CA GLY A 81 5.88 2.19 6.66
C GLY A 81 5.73 2.83 5.28
N TYR A 82 6.39 2.32 4.24
CA TYR A 82 6.26 2.87 2.89
C TYR A 82 4.88 2.58 2.29
N VAL A 83 4.36 3.55 1.54
CA VAL A 83 3.06 3.53 0.89
C VAL A 83 3.25 3.48 -0.62
N GLY A 84 2.53 2.59 -1.29
CA GLY A 84 2.61 2.44 -2.74
C GLY A 84 1.74 1.33 -3.27
N TYR A 85 2.12 0.83 -4.44
CA TYR A 85 1.40 -0.18 -5.19
C TYR A 85 2.22 -1.46 -5.31
N VAL A 86 1.60 -2.59 -5.04
CA VAL A 86 2.14 -3.92 -5.37
C VAL A 86 1.16 -4.63 -6.30
N ARG A 87 1.66 -5.63 -7.03
CA ARG A 87 0.80 -6.52 -7.80
C ARG A 87 -0.08 -7.33 -6.87
N GLU A 88 -1.37 -7.43 -7.18
CA GLU A 88 -2.35 -8.19 -6.37
C GLU A 88 -1.99 -9.68 -6.30
N ASP A 89 -1.47 -10.24 -7.40
CA ASP A 89 -1.07 -11.65 -7.50
C ASP A 89 0.18 -12.02 -6.69
N ALA A 90 0.90 -11.02 -6.15
CA ALA A 90 2.02 -11.20 -5.24
C ALA A 90 1.59 -11.28 -3.76
N LEU A 91 0.29 -11.11 -3.47
CA LEU A 91 -0.27 -11.12 -2.12
C LEU A 91 -1.10 -12.36 -1.86
N MET A 92 -1.00 -12.89 -0.64
CA MET A 92 -1.89 -13.93 -0.13
C MET A 92 -2.58 -13.48 1.15
N ALA A 93 -3.80 -13.97 1.37
CA ALA A 93 -4.47 -13.77 2.64
C ALA A 93 -3.61 -14.36 3.78
N PRO A 94 -3.57 -13.71 4.95
CA PRO A 94 -2.93 -14.30 6.13
C PRO A 94 -3.62 -15.63 6.47
N ALA A 95 -2.82 -16.56 6.99
CA ALA A 95 -3.28 -17.89 7.40
C ALA A 95 -4.26 -17.83 8.59
#